data_AF-A0A9P3KXR9-F1
#
_entry.id   AF-A0A9P3KXR9-F1
#
_cell.length_a   1.000
_cell.length_b   1.000
_cell.length_c   1.000
_cell.angle_alpha   90.00
_cell.angle_beta   90.00
_cell.angle_gamma   90.00
#
_symmetry.space_group_name_H-M   'P 1'
#
loop_
_entity.id
_entity.type
_entity.pdbx_description
1 polymer ?
#
loop_
_entity_poly.entity_id
_entity_poly.type
_entity_poly.pdbx_seq_one_letter_code
_entity_poly.pdbx_strand_id
1 'polypeptide(L)'
;MEVLNRLKLLDAYPKINEDFYSRTLSGGIITLVSSVIMTLLFVTELQIFLRPSVVNELSVDMSRGETMRINLDVTFPHLGCAILSLDAMDISGDQHLDVVHNVYKRRLGKDGRPIEAQGTKHEVGEKHEPVKIKDKHGEEVDEKLENFCGSCYGAEEHEHDCCNTCDEVREAYRKRGWAFTNPDSISQCKKEGFSEAIKAQEGEGCNMYGFLEVNKVAGNFHFAPGKSFQQAGLHVHDLMPFQHMTFNVSHVINSLSFGAKFPGLVNPLDGVKWLQEKDTGMYQYFIKVVPTLYTDGTNHTISTNQFSVTEHFRPSEMGHSLPGVFFFYDLSPIKVRFTEQRTSFLHFLTNVCAIIGGVFTVTGIVDAVVYHGHKAIKKKMELGKLN
;
A
#
# COMPACT_ATOMS: atom_id res chain seq x y z
N MET A 1 30.04 56.96 4.49
CA MET A 1 29.48 57.87 3.47
C MET A 1 30.33 57.97 2.20
N GLU A 2 31.64 57.74 2.27
CA GLU A 2 32.56 57.88 1.12
C GLU A 2 32.35 56.82 0.02
N VAL A 3 32.06 55.57 0.42
CA VAL A 3 31.74 54.47 -0.51
C VAL A 3 30.44 54.75 -1.29
N LEU A 4 29.40 55.26 -0.62
CA LEU A 4 28.14 55.66 -1.27
C LEU A 4 28.33 56.80 -2.28
N ASN A 5 29.23 57.76 -2.00
CA ASN A 5 29.53 58.82 -2.95
C ASN A 5 30.38 58.34 -4.14
N ARG A 6 31.25 57.34 -3.96
CA ARG A 6 31.98 56.69 -5.05
C ARG A 6 31.04 55.89 -5.96
N LEU A 7 30.01 55.27 -5.41
CA LEU A 7 28.98 54.55 -6.19
C LEU A 7 28.15 55.48 -7.09
N LYS A 8 27.99 56.77 -6.73
CA LYS A 8 27.33 57.75 -7.61
C LYS A 8 28.08 58.02 -8.91
N LEU A 9 29.39 57.78 -8.96
CA LEU A 9 30.19 57.91 -10.19
C LEU A 9 29.94 56.76 -11.18
N LEU A 10 29.34 55.66 -10.72
CA LEU A 10 28.93 54.53 -11.55
C LEU A 10 27.46 54.67 -12.03
N ASP A 11 26.80 55.80 -11.74
CA ASP A 11 25.45 56.12 -12.22
C ASP A 11 25.52 56.48 -13.72
N ALA A 12 25.44 55.46 -14.58
CA ALA A 12 25.53 55.60 -16.04
C ALA A 12 24.25 56.14 -16.69
N TYR A 13 23.18 56.36 -15.92
CA TYR A 13 21.87 56.74 -16.45
C TYR A 13 21.65 58.26 -16.39
N PRO A 14 21.28 58.91 -17.50
CA PRO A 14 20.99 60.35 -17.52
C PRO A 14 19.77 60.67 -16.66
N LYS A 15 19.87 61.69 -15.80
CA LYS A 15 18.76 62.20 -15.00
C LYS A 15 17.83 63.00 -15.93
N ILE A 16 16.60 62.52 -16.11
CA ILE A 16 15.59 63.20 -16.93
C ILE A 16 14.90 64.26 -16.06
N ASN A 17 14.78 65.50 -16.55
CA ASN A 17 14.07 66.56 -15.83
C ASN A 17 12.56 66.23 -15.69
N GLU A 18 11.99 66.59 -14.54
CA GLU A 18 10.57 66.37 -14.20
C GLU A 18 9.60 67.01 -15.23
N ASP A 19 10.04 68.02 -15.96
CA ASP A 19 9.22 68.74 -16.96
C ASP A 19 8.88 67.93 -18.22
N PHE A 20 9.54 66.78 -18.43
CA PHE A 20 9.29 65.91 -19.59
C PHE A 20 8.24 64.81 -19.33
N TYR A 21 7.66 64.73 -18.12
CA TYR A 21 6.64 63.74 -17.78
C TYR A 21 5.22 64.27 -18.01
N SER A 22 4.52 63.75 -19.02
CA SER A 22 3.08 63.97 -19.16
C SER A 22 2.30 62.85 -18.45
N ARG A 23 1.69 63.13 -17.29
CA ARG A 23 0.87 62.16 -16.56
C ARG A 23 -0.53 62.08 -17.20
N THR A 24 -0.92 60.90 -17.67
CA THR A 24 -2.26 60.66 -18.25
C THR A 24 -3.08 59.74 -17.34
N LEU A 25 -4.41 59.94 -17.34
CA LEU A 25 -5.34 59.09 -16.56
C LEU A 25 -5.34 57.65 -17.10
N SER A 26 -5.20 57.48 -18.42
CA SER A 26 -5.04 56.18 -19.10
C SER A 26 -3.75 55.47 -18.68
N GLY A 27 -2.62 56.18 -18.62
CA GLY A 27 -1.33 55.62 -18.21
C GLY A 27 -1.33 55.16 -16.74
N GLY A 28 -2.05 55.88 -15.87
CA GLY A 28 -2.28 55.48 -14.48
C GLY A 28 -3.06 54.17 -14.35
N ILE A 29 -4.13 53.99 -15.14
CA ILE A 29 -4.90 52.73 -15.17
C ILE A 29 -4.05 51.58 -15.70
N ILE A 30 -3.29 51.80 -16.79
CA ILE A 30 -2.41 50.78 -17.37
C ILE A 30 -1.34 50.34 -16.36
N THR A 31 -0.79 51.27 -15.59
CA THR A 31 0.22 50.99 -14.56
C THR A 31 -0.36 50.22 -13.37
N LEU A 32 -1.59 50.54 -12.96
CA LEU A 32 -2.28 49.77 -11.92
C LEU A 32 -2.50 48.31 -12.36
N VAL A 33 -3.05 48.13 -13.56
CA VAL A 33 -3.31 46.79 -14.11
C VAL A 33 -2.01 46.01 -14.31
N SER A 34 -0.96 46.66 -14.82
CA SER A 34 0.33 46.02 -15.03
C SER A 34 1.02 45.63 -13.73
N SER A 35 0.92 46.46 -12.69
CA SER A 35 1.42 46.13 -11.35
C SER A 35 0.72 44.89 -10.80
N VAL A 36 -0.61 44.78 -10.94
CA VAL A 36 -1.37 43.61 -10.49
C VAL A 36 -0.92 42.34 -11.23
N ILE A 37 -0.78 42.41 -12.56
CA ILE A 37 -0.30 41.30 -13.38
C ILE A 37 1.12 40.89 -12.98
N MET A 38 2.02 41.87 -12.79
CA MET A 38 3.40 41.63 -12.39
C MET A 38 3.48 40.95 -11.02
N THR A 39 2.69 41.41 -10.04
CA THR A 39 2.61 40.75 -8.73
C THR A 39 2.08 39.32 -8.84
N LEU A 40 1.04 39.09 -9.64
CA LEU A 40 0.48 37.74 -9.83
C LEU A 40 1.51 36.79 -10.45
N LEU A 41 2.18 37.20 -11.53
CA LEU A 41 3.21 36.41 -12.19
C LEU A 41 4.40 36.13 -11.27
N PHE A 42 4.81 37.12 -10.48
CA PHE A 42 5.87 36.94 -9.49
C PHE A 42 5.46 35.93 -8.41
N VAL A 43 4.24 36.02 -7.87
CA VAL A 43 3.75 35.07 -6.86
C VAL A 43 3.67 33.65 -7.43
N THR A 44 3.22 33.48 -8.67
CA THR A 44 3.21 32.16 -9.32
C THR A 44 4.61 31.61 -9.52
N GLU A 45 5.56 32.44 -9.96
CA GLU A 45 6.95 32.02 -10.15
C GLU A 45 7.62 31.66 -8.81
N LEU A 46 7.32 32.43 -7.75
CA LEU A 46 7.77 32.13 -6.40
C LEU A 46 7.19 30.81 -5.89
N GLN A 47 5.92 30.53 -6.15
CA GLN A 47 5.31 29.25 -5.78
C GLN A 47 5.95 28.07 -6.53
N ILE A 48 6.26 28.24 -7.82
CA ILE A 48 6.97 27.24 -8.62
C ILE A 48 8.37 27.01 -8.06
N PHE A 49 9.11 28.09 -7.77
CA PHE A 49 10.45 28.00 -7.18
C PHE A 49 10.48 27.28 -5.82
N LEU A 50 9.44 27.48 -5.00
CA LEU A 50 9.33 26.85 -3.68
C LEU A 50 8.84 25.40 -3.73
N ARG A 51 8.18 24.97 -4.81
CA ARG A 51 7.68 23.59 -4.96
C ARG A 51 8.72 22.72 -5.69
N PRO A 52 9.18 21.60 -5.10
CA PRO A 52 10.01 20.66 -5.84
C PRO A 52 9.21 20.01 -6.96
N SER A 53 9.87 19.78 -8.10
CA SER A 53 9.31 19.04 -9.23
C SER A 53 9.89 17.62 -9.26
N VAL A 54 9.05 16.62 -9.48
CA VAL A 54 9.50 15.23 -9.58
C VAL A 54 9.71 14.87 -11.05
N VAL A 55 10.90 14.39 -11.38
CA VAL A 55 11.26 13.90 -12.73
C VAL A 55 11.24 12.37 -12.72
N ASN A 56 10.59 11.79 -13.74
CA ASN A 56 10.38 10.34 -13.84
C ASN A 56 11.27 9.76 -14.93
N GLU A 57 12.08 8.77 -14.60
CA GLU A 57 12.92 8.03 -15.55
C GLU A 57 12.61 6.54 -15.48
N LEU A 58 12.58 5.89 -16.65
CA LEU A 58 12.38 4.44 -16.74
C LEU A 58 13.73 3.76 -16.99
N SER A 59 13.99 2.69 -16.25
CA SER A 59 15.22 1.90 -16.36
C SER A 59 14.89 0.42 -16.22
N VAL A 60 15.81 -0.46 -16.60
CA VAL A 60 15.66 -1.91 -16.39
C VAL A 60 16.04 -2.24 -14.94
N ASP A 61 15.27 -3.12 -14.30
CA ASP A 61 15.66 -3.61 -12.99
C ASP A 61 16.72 -4.71 -13.09
N MET A 62 17.90 -4.45 -12.52
CA MET A 62 19.05 -5.36 -12.56
C MET A 62 19.28 -6.07 -11.21
N SER A 63 18.46 -5.78 -10.19
CA SER A 63 18.56 -6.43 -8.88
C SER A 63 18.23 -7.92 -8.97
N ARG A 64 19.01 -8.77 -8.29
CA ARG A 64 18.76 -10.21 -8.18
C ARG A 64 18.93 -10.65 -6.73
N GLY A 65 18.08 -11.56 -6.27
CA GLY A 65 18.19 -12.16 -4.93
C GLY A 65 17.89 -11.20 -3.77
N GLU A 66 17.13 -10.12 -4.03
CA GLU A 66 16.64 -9.24 -2.97
C GLU A 66 15.36 -9.81 -2.34
N THR A 67 15.08 -9.46 -1.09
CA THR A 67 13.78 -9.68 -0.45
C THR A 67 12.92 -8.42 -0.56
N MET A 68 11.62 -8.60 -0.48
CA MET A 68 10.62 -7.55 -0.53
C MET A 68 9.65 -7.75 0.63
N ARG A 69 9.29 -6.64 1.28
CA ARG A 69 8.27 -6.63 2.33
C ARG A 69 6.89 -6.33 1.76
N ILE A 70 5.92 -7.20 2.04
CA ILE A 70 4.50 -6.96 1.73
C ILE A 70 3.82 -6.59 3.04
N ASN A 71 3.41 -5.32 3.19
CA ASN A 71 2.62 -4.90 4.34
C ASN A 71 1.13 -5.04 4.00
N LEU A 72 0.39 -5.71 4.88
CA LEU A 72 -1.02 -6.00 4.69
C LEU A 72 -1.81 -5.64 5.94
N ASP A 73 -3.03 -5.18 5.71
CA ASP A 73 -4.08 -5.00 6.72
C ASP A 73 -5.41 -5.29 6.03
N VAL A 74 -5.97 -6.47 6.30
CA VAL A 74 -7.17 -7.00 5.65
C VAL A 74 -8.16 -7.46 6.71
N THR A 75 -9.42 -7.06 6.55
CA THR A 75 -10.52 -7.38 7.47
C THR A 75 -11.54 -8.28 6.80
N PHE A 76 -11.89 -9.37 7.47
CA PHE A 76 -12.91 -10.33 7.07
C PHE A 76 -14.09 -10.26 8.06
N PRO A 77 -15.21 -9.62 7.71
CA PRO A 77 -16.33 -9.43 8.65
C PRO A 77 -17.08 -10.72 9.01
N HIS A 78 -16.96 -11.77 8.20
CA HIS A 78 -17.75 -13.00 8.32
C HIS A 78 -16.88 -14.27 8.45
N LEU A 79 -15.58 -14.11 8.74
CA LEU A 79 -14.67 -15.22 9.01
C LEU A 79 -13.95 -14.99 10.35
N GLY A 80 -14.08 -15.95 11.26
CA GLY A 80 -13.41 -15.93 12.55
C GLY A 80 -11.89 -16.17 12.43
N CYS A 81 -11.12 -15.61 13.36
CA CYS A 81 -9.66 -15.72 13.36
C CYS A 81 -9.13 -17.16 13.57
N ALA A 82 -9.92 -18.02 14.21
CA ALA A 82 -9.56 -19.43 14.47
C ALA A 82 -9.48 -20.27 13.19
N ILE A 83 -10.31 -19.97 12.19
CA ILE A 83 -10.33 -20.72 10.93
C ILE A 83 -9.54 -20.05 9.82
N LEU A 84 -9.29 -18.74 9.90
CA LEU A 84 -8.63 -17.99 8.84
C LEU A 84 -7.12 -18.23 8.87
N SER A 85 -6.53 -18.69 7.77
CA SER A 85 -5.09 -18.83 7.59
C SER A 85 -4.58 -17.87 6.52
N LEU A 86 -3.29 -17.52 6.60
CA LEU A 86 -2.57 -16.75 5.58
C LEU A 86 -1.34 -17.56 5.16
N ASP A 87 -1.26 -17.85 3.87
CA ASP A 87 -0.11 -18.52 3.28
C ASP A 87 0.55 -17.62 2.24
N ALA A 88 1.85 -17.84 2.02
CA ALA A 88 2.57 -17.28 0.88
C ALA A 88 3.46 -18.34 0.21
N MET A 89 3.48 -18.32 -1.12
CA MET A 89 4.26 -19.24 -1.96
C MET A 89 4.85 -18.48 -3.15
N ASP A 90 6.14 -18.68 -3.39
CA ASP A 90 6.83 -18.13 -4.55
C ASP A 90 6.98 -19.15 -5.70
N ILE A 91 7.39 -18.68 -6.89
CA ILE A 91 7.64 -19.55 -8.06
C ILE A 91 8.80 -20.52 -7.87
N SER A 92 9.70 -20.26 -6.92
CA SER A 92 10.81 -21.16 -6.59
C SER A 92 10.34 -22.34 -5.74
N GLY A 93 9.07 -22.34 -5.32
CA GLY A 93 8.52 -23.33 -4.41
C GLY A 93 8.97 -23.12 -2.98
N ASP A 94 9.61 -21.97 -2.67
CA ASP A 94 9.87 -21.56 -1.30
C ASP A 94 8.53 -21.11 -0.72
N GLN A 95 8.18 -21.73 0.41
CA GLN A 95 6.87 -21.58 1.03
C GLN A 95 7.04 -21.09 2.45
N HIS A 96 6.41 -19.96 2.75
CA HIS A 96 6.24 -19.51 4.12
C HIS A 96 4.90 -20.07 4.62
N LEU A 97 4.88 -21.38 4.91
CA LEU A 97 3.70 -22.10 5.43
C LEU A 97 3.49 -21.75 6.90
N ASP A 98 2.39 -21.08 7.27
CA ASP A 98 2.00 -20.77 8.66
C ASP A 98 3.06 -20.01 9.51
N VAL A 99 4.21 -19.66 8.93
CA VAL A 99 5.32 -18.96 9.59
C VAL A 99 5.21 -17.49 9.30
N VAL A 100 4.34 -16.81 10.06
CA VAL A 100 4.23 -15.36 9.98
C VAL A 100 4.53 -14.74 11.34
N HIS A 101 5.80 -14.79 11.72
CA HIS A 101 6.32 -14.14 12.95
C HIS A 101 6.05 -12.62 13.02
N ASN A 102 5.42 -12.02 12.00
CA ASN A 102 5.13 -10.60 11.87
C ASN A 102 3.68 -10.29 11.43
N VAL A 103 2.76 -11.26 11.45
CA VAL A 103 1.31 -11.01 11.23
C VAL A 103 0.54 -11.27 12.50
N TYR A 104 -0.47 -10.45 12.72
CA TYR A 104 -1.31 -10.42 13.91
C TYR A 104 -2.76 -10.63 13.49
N LYS A 105 -3.51 -11.36 14.32
CA LYS A 105 -4.94 -11.57 14.18
C LYS A 105 -5.65 -10.78 15.27
N ARG A 106 -6.68 -10.04 14.90
CA ARG A 106 -7.53 -9.32 15.84
C ARG A 106 -8.97 -9.74 15.63
N ARG A 107 -9.57 -10.32 16.67
CA ARG A 107 -10.97 -10.72 16.68
C ARG A 107 -11.88 -9.51 16.63
N LEU A 108 -12.91 -9.59 15.78
CA LEU A 108 -13.92 -8.56 15.61
C LEU A 108 -15.28 -9.11 16.03
N GLY A 109 -16.03 -8.34 16.79
CA GLY A 109 -17.41 -8.64 17.11
C GLY A 109 -18.33 -8.57 15.88
N LYS A 110 -19.59 -8.95 16.07
CA LYS A 110 -20.63 -8.89 15.03
C LYS A 110 -20.89 -7.47 14.49
N ASP A 111 -20.52 -6.46 15.27
CA ASP A 111 -20.60 -5.03 14.92
C ASP A 111 -19.35 -4.52 14.19
N GLY A 112 -18.35 -5.38 13.95
CA GLY A 112 -17.09 -5.04 13.31
C GLY A 112 -16.10 -4.32 14.24
N ARG A 113 -16.38 -4.24 15.56
CA ARG A 113 -15.47 -3.63 16.53
C ARG A 113 -14.50 -4.65 17.09
N PRO A 114 -13.26 -4.25 17.42
CA PRO A 114 -12.30 -5.14 18.04
C PRO A 114 -12.78 -5.54 19.44
N ILE A 115 -12.80 -6.85 19.71
CA ILE A 115 -13.16 -7.40 21.02
C ILE A 115 -11.99 -7.19 22.01
N GLU A 116 -10.76 -7.24 21.49
CA GLU A 116 -9.52 -7.06 22.24
C GLU A 116 -8.75 -5.84 21.72
N ALA A 117 -8.14 -5.07 22.63
CA ALA A 117 -7.42 -3.84 22.28
C ALA A 117 -6.09 -4.10 21.55
N GLN A 118 -5.49 -5.28 21.73
CA GLN A 118 -4.28 -5.73 21.04
C GLN A 118 -4.61 -7.00 20.26
N GLY A 119 -4.12 -7.12 19.02
CA GLY A 119 -4.24 -8.36 18.26
C GLY A 119 -3.31 -9.42 18.85
N THR A 120 -3.79 -10.66 18.91
CA THR A 120 -2.91 -11.79 19.22
C THR A 120 -1.98 -11.99 18.04
N LYS A 121 -0.69 -12.19 18.34
CA LYS A 121 0.28 -12.54 17.30
C LYS A 121 -0.16 -13.87 16.71
N HIS A 122 -0.10 -14.00 15.39
CA HIS A 122 -0.31 -15.28 14.74
C HIS A 122 0.87 -16.18 15.12
N GLU A 123 0.70 -16.94 16.18
CA GLU A 123 1.66 -17.93 16.67
C GLU A 123 1.04 -19.32 16.46
N VAL A 124 1.78 -20.17 15.76
CA VAL A 124 1.45 -21.59 15.63
C VAL A 124 1.71 -22.24 16.99
N GLY A 125 0.69 -22.87 17.55
CA GLY A 125 0.77 -23.59 18.82
C GLY A 125 0.82 -22.68 20.04
N GLU A 126 -0.32 -22.10 20.42
CA GLU A 126 -0.48 -21.62 21.80
C GLU A 126 -0.04 -22.75 22.73
N LYS A 127 1.02 -22.51 23.52
CA LYS A 127 1.36 -23.37 24.63
C LYS A 127 0.24 -23.24 25.65
N HIS A 128 -0.78 -24.08 25.53
CA HIS A 128 -1.78 -24.21 26.58
C HIS A 128 -1.10 -24.65 27.87
N GLU A 129 -1.55 -24.09 29.00
CA GLU A 129 -1.10 -24.47 30.34
C GLU A 129 -1.22 -26.00 30.56
N PRO A 130 -0.33 -26.59 31.36
CA PRO A 130 -0.20 -28.04 31.46
C PRO A 130 -1.42 -28.67 32.11
N VAL A 131 -2.10 -29.57 31.41
CA VAL A 131 -3.19 -30.39 31.96
C VAL A 131 -3.20 -31.78 31.33
N LYS A 132 -3.35 -32.77 32.22
CA LYS A 132 -3.39 -34.24 32.10
C LYS A 132 -3.74 -34.80 30.71
N ILE A 133 -2.88 -35.67 30.19
CA ILE A 133 -2.97 -36.29 28.86
C ILE A 133 -3.13 -37.81 29.01
N LYS A 134 -3.77 -38.49 28.05
CA LYS A 134 -3.85 -39.96 28.05
C LYS A 134 -2.66 -40.59 27.32
N ASP A 135 -2.07 -41.63 27.90
CA ASP A 135 -0.93 -42.36 27.32
C ASP A 135 -1.35 -43.35 26.21
N LYS A 136 -0.38 -44.05 25.60
CA LYS A 136 -0.60 -45.10 24.58
C LYS A 136 -1.45 -46.29 25.08
N HIS A 137 -1.73 -46.40 26.38
CA HIS A 137 -2.56 -47.44 27.01
C HIS A 137 -3.93 -46.91 27.50
N GLY A 138 -4.22 -45.61 27.31
CA GLY A 138 -5.49 -45.00 27.69
C GLY A 138 -5.58 -44.53 29.15
N GLU A 139 -4.47 -44.50 29.88
CA GLU A 139 -4.40 -44.00 31.27
C GLU A 139 -4.08 -42.50 31.33
N GLU A 140 -4.67 -41.78 32.30
CA GLU A 140 -4.47 -40.34 32.51
C GLU A 140 -3.12 -40.06 33.20
N VAL A 141 -2.18 -39.41 32.50
CA VAL A 141 -0.83 -39.10 32.97
C VAL A 141 -0.54 -37.59 32.92
N ASP A 142 0.18 -37.11 33.93
CA ASP A 142 0.57 -35.70 34.10
C ASP A 142 1.75 -35.32 33.20
N GLU A 143 1.70 -34.14 32.57
CA GLU A 143 2.58 -33.67 31.48
C GLU A 143 4.05 -33.42 31.89
N LYS A 144 4.41 -33.67 33.15
CA LYS A 144 5.75 -33.42 33.72
C LYS A 144 6.74 -34.60 33.62
N LEU A 145 6.37 -35.70 32.96
CA LEU A 145 7.29 -36.81 32.77
C LEU A 145 8.17 -36.54 31.53
N GLU A 146 9.49 -36.55 31.68
CA GLU A 146 10.48 -36.31 30.61
C GLU A 146 10.39 -37.28 29.40
N ASN A 147 9.48 -38.26 29.44
CA ASN A 147 9.20 -39.24 28.39
C ASN A 147 7.70 -39.31 28.04
N PHE A 148 6.97 -38.19 28.07
CA PHE A 148 5.57 -38.17 27.66
C PHE A 148 5.43 -38.33 26.13
N CYS A 149 4.68 -39.34 25.70
CA CYS A 149 4.47 -39.69 24.30
C CYS A 149 2.96 -39.88 24.04
N GLY A 150 2.32 -38.89 23.44
CA GLY A 150 0.90 -38.95 23.07
C GLY A 150 0.63 -39.94 21.93
N SER A 151 -0.58 -40.50 21.90
CA SER A 151 -1.01 -41.44 20.86
C SER A 151 -1.35 -40.73 19.55
N CYS A 152 -0.88 -41.28 18.43
CA CYS A 152 -1.31 -40.86 17.08
C CYS A 152 -2.52 -41.66 16.59
N TYR A 153 -3.27 -42.33 17.48
CA TYR A 153 -4.47 -43.10 17.18
C TYR A 153 -4.28 -44.15 16.06
N GLY A 154 -3.13 -44.81 16.02
CA GLY A 154 -2.81 -45.84 15.02
C GLY A 154 -2.18 -45.31 13.73
N ALA A 155 -1.89 -44.01 13.66
CA ALA A 155 -1.21 -43.37 12.55
C ALA A 155 0.31 -43.24 12.70
N GLU A 156 0.91 -43.82 13.74
CA GLU A 156 2.37 -43.83 13.98
C GLU A 156 3.12 -44.52 12.81
N GLU A 157 4.20 -43.94 12.25
CA GLU A 157 4.99 -44.61 11.18
C GLU A 157 5.99 -45.62 11.78
N HIS A 158 6.56 -45.27 12.94
CA HIS A 158 7.48 -46.10 13.71
C HIS A 158 7.02 -46.26 15.17
N GLU A 159 7.49 -47.31 15.87
CA GLU A 159 7.06 -47.60 17.27
C GLU A 159 7.35 -46.45 18.26
N HIS A 160 8.32 -45.59 17.94
CA HIS A 160 8.73 -44.44 18.75
C HIS A 160 8.12 -43.10 18.32
N ASP A 161 7.24 -43.07 17.32
CA ASP A 161 6.55 -41.84 16.96
C ASP A 161 5.47 -41.52 17.99
N CYS A 162 5.37 -40.24 18.32
CA CYS A 162 4.47 -39.69 19.33
C CYS A 162 3.76 -38.46 18.75
N CYS A 163 2.48 -38.31 19.07
CA CYS A 163 1.70 -37.12 18.69
C CYS A 163 1.18 -36.44 19.94
N ASN A 164 1.80 -35.32 20.30
CA ASN A 164 1.52 -34.54 21.49
C ASN A 164 0.55 -33.40 21.22
N THR A 165 0.51 -32.89 19.99
CA THR A 165 -0.42 -31.83 19.54
C THR A 165 -1.47 -32.37 18.58
N CYS A 166 -2.60 -31.66 18.46
CA CYS A 166 -3.64 -31.98 17.47
C CYS A 166 -3.08 -31.92 16.05
N ASP A 167 -2.19 -30.96 15.79
CA ASP A 167 -1.52 -30.81 14.50
C ASP A 167 -0.64 -32.02 14.18
N GLU A 168 0.10 -32.56 15.16
CA GLU A 168 0.89 -33.79 14.98
C GLU A 168 0.00 -35.01 14.68
N VAL A 169 -1.13 -35.17 15.38
CA VAL A 169 -2.08 -36.27 15.10
C VAL A 169 -2.65 -36.15 13.68
N ARG A 170 -3.04 -34.93 13.29
CA ARG A 170 -3.57 -34.64 11.96
C ARG A 170 -2.54 -34.89 10.86
N GLU A 171 -1.29 -34.53 11.12
CA GLU A 171 -0.16 -34.79 10.24
C GLU A 171 0.08 -36.30 10.06
N ALA A 172 0.05 -37.07 11.15
CA ALA A 172 0.20 -38.52 11.10
C ALA A 172 -0.94 -39.20 10.31
N TYR A 173 -2.20 -38.81 10.55
CA TYR A 173 -3.36 -39.32 9.80
C TYR A 173 -3.21 -39.06 8.30
N ARG A 174 -2.76 -37.85 7.97
CA ARG A 174 -2.55 -37.41 6.59
C ARG A 174 -1.45 -38.18 5.88
N LYS A 175 -0.30 -38.42 6.54
CA LYS A 175 0.77 -39.28 5.99
C LYS A 175 0.26 -40.68 5.62
N ARG A 176 -0.67 -41.21 6.42
CA ARG A 176 -1.34 -42.49 6.14
C ARG A 176 -2.50 -42.40 5.14
N GLY A 177 -2.87 -41.21 4.69
CA GLY A 177 -4.01 -40.97 3.80
C GLY A 177 -5.37 -41.18 4.48
N TRP A 178 -5.44 -41.09 5.80
CA TRP A 178 -6.68 -41.21 6.57
C TRP A 178 -7.40 -39.86 6.64
N ALA A 179 -8.72 -39.89 6.52
CA ALA A 179 -9.55 -38.69 6.63
C ALA A 179 -9.68 -38.23 8.09
N PHE A 180 -9.49 -36.93 8.34
CA PHE A 180 -9.62 -36.33 9.66
C PHE A 180 -11.07 -35.86 9.90
N THR A 181 -11.95 -36.80 10.24
CA THR A 181 -13.41 -36.56 10.25
C THR A 181 -13.98 -36.15 11.61
N ASN A 182 -13.30 -36.47 12.72
CA ASN A 182 -13.88 -36.28 14.04
C ASN A 182 -12.83 -35.74 15.05
N PRO A 183 -12.57 -34.41 15.03
CA PRO A 183 -11.60 -33.76 15.93
C PRO A 183 -11.96 -33.99 17.41
N ASP A 184 -13.26 -34.05 17.72
CA ASP A 184 -13.76 -34.21 19.09
C ASP A 184 -13.45 -35.58 19.71
N SER A 185 -13.11 -36.58 18.87
CA SER A 185 -12.70 -37.92 19.33
C SER A 185 -11.22 -37.99 19.74
N ILE A 186 -10.44 -36.97 19.38
CA ILE A 186 -9.00 -36.90 19.59
C ILE A 186 -8.73 -36.00 20.81
N SER A 187 -8.08 -36.57 21.82
CA SER A 187 -7.88 -35.93 23.12
C SER A 187 -7.01 -34.68 23.04
N GLN A 188 -6.01 -34.69 22.15
CA GLN A 188 -5.13 -33.56 21.85
C GLN A 188 -5.93 -32.38 21.25
N CYS A 189 -6.83 -32.66 20.29
CA CYS A 189 -7.67 -31.64 19.65
C CYS A 189 -8.75 -31.08 20.58
N LYS A 190 -9.30 -31.93 21.45
CA LYS A 190 -10.23 -31.50 22.50
C LYS A 190 -9.53 -30.64 23.55
N LYS A 191 -8.26 -30.94 23.88
CA LYS A 191 -7.42 -30.17 24.81
C LYS A 191 -7.08 -28.78 24.25
N GLU A 192 -6.78 -28.70 22.95
CA GLU A 192 -6.48 -27.44 22.26
C GLU A 192 -7.74 -26.60 21.96
N GLY A 193 -8.94 -27.09 22.29
CA GLY A 193 -10.17 -26.32 22.19
C GLY A 193 -10.51 -25.84 20.78
N PHE A 194 -9.93 -26.41 19.73
CA PHE A 194 -10.09 -25.93 18.35
C PHE A 194 -11.57 -25.90 17.92
N SER A 195 -12.31 -26.98 18.17
CA SER A 195 -13.75 -27.04 17.91
C SER A 195 -14.56 -26.03 18.74
N GLU A 196 -14.12 -25.74 19.97
CA GLU A 196 -14.77 -24.77 20.87
C GLU A 196 -14.47 -23.34 20.44
N ALA A 197 -13.25 -23.05 20.00
CA ALA A 197 -12.83 -21.75 19.47
C ALA A 197 -13.60 -21.41 18.18
N ILE A 198 -13.81 -22.39 17.29
CA ILE A 198 -14.61 -22.19 16.08
C ILE A 198 -16.06 -21.84 16.42
N LYS A 199 -16.68 -22.58 17.36
CA LYS A 199 -18.06 -22.31 17.81
C LYS A 199 -18.16 -20.97 18.55
N ALA A 200 -17.17 -20.63 19.37
CA ALA A 200 -17.16 -19.37 20.12
C ALA A 200 -17.02 -18.15 19.21
N GLN A 201 -16.32 -18.30 18.08
CA GLN A 201 -16.12 -17.24 17.09
C GLN A 201 -17.17 -17.25 15.98
N GLU A 202 -18.28 -17.97 16.16
CA GLU A 202 -19.34 -18.04 15.14
C GLU A 202 -20.03 -16.69 14.94
N GLY A 203 -19.95 -16.17 13.71
CA GLY A 203 -20.44 -14.84 13.34
C GLY A 203 -19.52 -13.69 13.77
N GLU A 204 -18.34 -13.97 14.31
CA GLU A 204 -17.27 -12.99 14.48
C GLU A 204 -16.55 -12.74 13.14
N GLY A 205 -15.81 -11.62 13.10
CA GLY A 205 -14.87 -11.31 12.04
C GLY A 205 -13.43 -11.38 12.50
N CYS A 206 -12.50 -11.25 11.55
CA CYS A 206 -11.08 -11.21 11.82
C CYS A 206 -10.40 -10.09 11.04
N ASN A 207 -9.56 -9.31 11.71
CA ASN A 207 -8.63 -8.40 11.08
C ASN A 207 -7.22 -8.99 11.14
N MET A 208 -6.62 -9.22 9.98
CA MET A 208 -5.25 -9.69 9.82
C MET A 208 -4.36 -8.55 9.32
N TYR A 209 -3.36 -8.19 10.12
CA TYR A 209 -2.45 -7.09 9.80
C TYR A 209 -1.00 -7.42 10.14
N GLY A 210 -0.05 -6.82 9.43
CA GLY A 210 1.37 -7.05 9.64
C GLY A 210 2.15 -6.99 8.34
N PHE A 211 3.23 -7.75 8.27
CA PHE A 211 4.02 -7.84 7.04
C PHE A 211 4.56 -9.24 6.77
N LEU A 212 4.69 -9.55 5.47
CA LEU A 212 5.38 -10.72 4.95
C LEU A 212 6.74 -10.28 4.40
N GLU A 213 7.77 -11.05 4.66
CA GLU A 213 9.08 -10.88 4.03
C GLU A 213 9.26 -12.03 3.04
N VAL A 214 9.26 -11.70 1.75
CA VAL A 214 9.26 -12.68 0.66
C VAL A 214 10.43 -12.42 -0.29
N ASN A 215 10.85 -13.43 -1.04
CA ASN A 215 11.78 -13.24 -2.14
C ASN A 215 11.18 -12.30 -3.20
N LYS A 216 12.00 -11.42 -3.79
CA LYS A 216 11.60 -10.51 -4.87
C LYS A 216 11.50 -11.26 -6.21
N VAL A 217 10.60 -12.23 -6.26
CA VAL A 217 10.21 -13.04 -7.42
C VAL A 217 8.68 -13.11 -7.51
N ALA A 218 8.15 -13.59 -8.62
CA ALA A 218 6.70 -13.77 -8.73
C ALA A 218 6.22 -14.80 -7.68
N GLY A 219 5.01 -14.59 -7.19
CA GLY A 219 4.46 -15.43 -6.14
C GLY A 219 2.98 -15.15 -5.88
N ASN A 220 2.47 -15.74 -4.83
CA ASN A 220 1.12 -15.50 -4.37
C ASN A 220 1.05 -15.59 -2.86
N PHE A 221 0.14 -14.83 -2.28
CA PHE A 221 -0.30 -15.03 -0.90
C PHE A 221 -1.81 -15.05 -0.86
N HIS A 222 -2.38 -15.81 0.06
CA HIS A 222 -3.83 -15.97 0.10
C HIS A 222 -4.36 -16.21 1.50
N PHE A 223 -5.60 -15.80 1.68
CA PHE A 223 -6.39 -16.00 2.88
C PHE A 223 -7.44 -17.05 2.59
N ALA A 224 -7.44 -18.14 3.35
CA ALA A 224 -8.41 -19.22 3.18
C ALA A 224 -8.85 -19.75 4.55
N PRO A 225 -10.07 -20.31 4.64
CA PRO A 225 -10.50 -21.03 5.81
C PRO A 225 -9.78 -22.39 5.91
N GLY A 226 -9.56 -22.85 7.13
CA GLY A 226 -8.83 -24.09 7.39
C GLY A 226 -7.32 -23.87 7.53
N LYS A 227 -6.63 -24.89 8.04
CA LYS A 227 -5.17 -24.90 8.08
C LYS A 227 -4.64 -25.45 6.77
N SER A 228 -3.63 -24.78 6.24
CA SER A 228 -2.90 -25.19 5.04
C SER A 228 -1.90 -26.30 5.35
N PHE A 229 -1.64 -27.15 4.36
CA PHE A 229 -0.69 -28.25 4.47
C PHE A 229 -0.13 -28.66 3.11
N GLN A 230 1.04 -29.31 3.10
CA GLN A 230 1.71 -29.75 1.87
C GLN A 230 1.60 -31.27 1.67
N GLN A 231 0.95 -31.74 0.60
CA GLN A 231 0.87 -33.17 0.28
C GLN A 231 1.36 -33.41 -1.15
N ALA A 232 2.38 -34.26 -1.31
CA ALA A 232 2.95 -34.64 -2.61
C ALA A 232 3.38 -33.44 -3.50
N GLY A 233 3.90 -32.37 -2.89
CA GLY A 233 4.32 -31.16 -3.60
C GLY A 233 3.19 -30.19 -3.98
N LEU A 234 1.93 -30.49 -3.60
CA LEU A 234 0.78 -29.61 -3.77
C LEU A 234 0.42 -28.92 -2.45
N HIS A 235 0.12 -27.63 -2.53
CA HIS A 235 -0.44 -26.84 -1.42
C HIS A 235 -1.94 -27.12 -1.31
N VAL A 236 -2.36 -27.70 -0.20
CA VAL A 236 -3.74 -28.12 0.03
C VAL A 236 -4.24 -27.49 1.33
N HIS A 237 -5.51 -27.09 1.34
CA HIS A 237 -6.17 -26.63 2.56
C HIS A 237 -7.07 -27.74 3.09
N ASP A 238 -6.96 -28.00 4.40
CA ASP A 238 -7.83 -28.98 5.05
C ASP A 238 -9.23 -28.39 5.24
N LEU A 239 -10.08 -28.57 4.24
CA LEU A 239 -11.50 -28.24 4.33
C LEU A 239 -12.37 -29.43 4.69
N MET A 240 -11.79 -30.62 4.96
CA MET A 240 -12.58 -31.81 5.30
C MET A 240 -13.49 -31.59 6.53
N PRO A 241 -13.06 -30.86 7.59
CA PRO A 241 -13.95 -30.53 8.71
C PRO A 241 -15.13 -29.61 8.35
N PHE A 242 -15.10 -28.99 7.18
CA PHE A 242 -16.00 -27.91 6.78
C PHE A 242 -16.77 -28.20 5.48
N GLN A 243 -16.83 -29.46 5.01
CA GLN A 243 -17.47 -29.85 3.75
C GLN A 243 -18.96 -29.46 3.61
N HIS A 244 -19.61 -29.08 4.71
CA HIS A 244 -21.01 -28.63 4.74
C HIS A 244 -21.19 -27.14 5.05
N MET A 245 -20.10 -26.36 5.16
CA MET A 245 -20.15 -24.94 5.50
C MET A 245 -19.97 -24.08 4.25
N THR A 246 -20.85 -23.09 4.07
CA THR A 246 -20.64 -22.02 3.09
C THR A 246 -19.82 -20.92 3.73
N PHE A 247 -18.72 -20.54 3.08
CA PHE A 247 -17.84 -19.49 3.58
C PHE A 247 -18.15 -18.17 2.88
N ASN A 248 -18.31 -17.12 3.69
CA ASN A 248 -18.45 -15.75 3.19
C ASN A 248 -17.08 -15.07 3.24
N VAL A 249 -16.40 -15.00 2.10
CA VAL A 249 -15.09 -14.37 1.92
C VAL A 249 -15.17 -12.87 1.61
N SER A 250 -16.27 -12.21 2.01
CA SER A 250 -16.35 -10.74 2.03
C SER A 250 -15.19 -10.17 2.83
N HIS A 251 -14.56 -9.13 2.30
CA HIS A 251 -13.36 -8.58 2.91
C HIS A 251 -13.21 -7.09 2.60
N VAL A 252 -12.40 -6.43 3.44
CA VAL A 252 -12.00 -5.03 3.31
C VAL A 252 -10.49 -4.98 3.38
N ILE A 253 -9.85 -4.48 2.34
CA ILE A 253 -8.42 -4.22 2.33
C ILE A 253 -8.22 -2.83 2.90
N ASN A 254 -7.80 -2.74 4.16
CA ASN A 254 -7.53 -1.46 4.81
C ASN A 254 -6.27 -0.82 4.23
N SER A 255 -5.20 -1.62 4.12
CA SER A 255 -3.99 -1.20 3.40
C SER A 255 -3.24 -2.38 2.81
N LEU A 256 -2.67 -2.18 1.62
CA LEU A 256 -1.74 -3.13 1.01
C LEU A 256 -0.60 -2.38 0.32
N SER A 257 0.64 -2.71 0.66
CA SER A 257 1.82 -2.07 0.08
C SER A 257 3.01 -3.03 -0.06
N PHE A 258 3.83 -2.77 -1.07
CA PHE A 258 5.04 -3.54 -1.37
C PHE A 258 6.27 -2.67 -1.10
N GLY A 259 6.83 -2.74 0.11
CA GLY A 259 7.97 -1.93 0.56
C GLY A 259 7.56 -0.68 1.35
N ALA A 260 8.39 0.36 1.31
CA ALA A 260 8.21 1.59 2.08
C ALA A 260 7.29 2.61 1.38
N LYS A 261 6.54 3.42 2.14
CA LYS A 261 5.76 4.52 1.55
C LYS A 261 6.67 5.68 1.15
N PHE A 262 6.33 6.37 0.07
CA PHE A 262 6.98 7.62 -0.36
C PHE A 262 5.92 8.69 -0.71
N PRO A 263 6.28 9.99 -0.71
CA PRO A 263 5.34 11.07 -1.00
C PRO A 263 4.68 10.92 -2.38
N GLY A 264 3.35 11.01 -2.43
CA GLY A 264 2.57 10.89 -3.67
C GLY A 264 2.22 9.46 -4.09
N LEU A 265 2.68 8.43 -3.35
CA LEU A 265 2.26 7.05 -3.58
C LEU A 265 0.79 6.86 -3.20
N VAL A 266 -0.01 6.36 -4.15
CA VAL A 266 -1.40 5.93 -3.93
C VAL A 266 -1.50 4.46 -4.30
N ASN A 267 -1.80 3.59 -3.32
CA ASN A 267 -1.98 2.17 -3.59
C ASN A 267 -3.41 1.91 -4.07
N PRO A 268 -3.61 1.16 -5.18
CA PRO A 268 -4.95 0.91 -5.73
C PRO A 268 -5.92 0.15 -4.82
N LEU A 269 -5.41 -0.63 -3.86
CA LEU A 269 -6.22 -1.48 -3.00
C LEU A 269 -6.46 -0.91 -1.59
N ASP A 270 -5.93 0.27 -1.27
CA ASP A 270 -6.15 0.89 0.04
C ASP A 270 -7.63 1.32 0.18
N GLY A 271 -8.34 0.75 1.16
CA GLY A 271 -9.75 1.03 1.45
C GLY A 271 -10.76 0.28 0.57
N VAL A 272 -10.34 -0.68 -0.23
CA VAL A 272 -11.24 -1.43 -1.13
C VAL A 272 -12.06 -2.46 -0.33
N LYS A 273 -13.36 -2.52 -0.60
CA LYS A 273 -14.31 -3.45 0.01
C LYS A 273 -14.97 -4.31 -1.05
N TRP A 274 -14.99 -5.62 -0.81
CA TRP A 274 -15.75 -6.56 -1.62
C TRP A 274 -16.73 -7.35 -0.74
N LEU A 275 -17.96 -7.49 -1.24
CA LEU A 275 -19.03 -8.22 -0.57
C LEU A 275 -19.43 -9.41 -1.44
N GLN A 276 -19.41 -10.60 -0.85
CA GLN A 276 -19.88 -11.82 -1.48
C GLN A 276 -21.41 -11.81 -1.54
N GLU A 277 -21.96 -12.07 -2.71
CA GLU A 277 -23.42 -12.10 -2.90
C GLU A 277 -24.04 -13.45 -2.53
N LYS A 278 -23.77 -14.51 -3.31
CA LYS A 278 -24.42 -15.83 -3.13
C LYS A 278 -23.48 -17.01 -3.25
N ASP A 279 -22.58 -16.99 -4.23
CA ASP A 279 -21.70 -18.12 -4.47
C ASP A 279 -20.47 -18.08 -3.57
N THR A 280 -20.16 -19.20 -2.93
CA THR A 280 -18.85 -19.41 -2.28
C THR A 280 -17.82 -19.60 -3.39
N GLY A 281 -16.65 -18.97 -3.28
CA GLY A 281 -15.67 -19.00 -4.37
C GLY A 281 -14.32 -18.36 -4.02
N MET A 282 -13.49 -18.24 -5.04
CA MET A 282 -12.18 -17.59 -4.97
C MET A 282 -12.28 -16.16 -5.48
N TYR A 283 -11.91 -15.19 -4.66
CA TYR A 283 -11.65 -13.83 -5.12
C TYR A 283 -10.17 -13.67 -5.41
N GLN A 284 -9.81 -13.28 -6.63
CA GLN A 284 -8.43 -13.25 -7.09
C GLN A 284 -8.03 -11.82 -7.48
N TYR A 285 -6.95 -11.33 -6.87
CA TYR A 285 -6.26 -10.11 -7.26
C TYR A 285 -4.98 -10.48 -8.01
N PHE A 286 -4.83 -9.99 -9.24
CA PHE A 286 -3.61 -10.09 -10.02
C PHE A 286 -2.88 -8.74 -9.96
N ILE A 287 -1.77 -8.73 -9.23
CA ILE A 287 -0.96 -7.57 -8.92
C ILE A 287 0.28 -7.56 -9.81
N LYS A 288 0.52 -6.44 -10.49
CA LYS A 288 1.78 -6.20 -11.21
C LYS A 288 2.60 -5.19 -10.42
N VAL A 289 3.66 -5.67 -9.78
CA VAL A 289 4.56 -4.90 -8.92
C VAL A 289 5.65 -4.24 -9.78
N VAL A 290 5.82 -2.93 -9.65
CA VAL A 290 6.79 -2.13 -10.39
C VAL A 290 7.83 -1.58 -9.41
N PRO A 291 9.08 -2.07 -9.47
CA PRO A 291 10.18 -1.53 -8.67
C PRO A 291 10.32 -0.03 -8.88
N THR A 292 10.45 0.71 -7.78
CA THR A 292 10.43 2.16 -7.77
C THR A 292 11.55 2.69 -6.86
N LEU A 293 12.37 3.58 -7.40
CA LEU A 293 13.38 4.30 -6.63
C LEU A 293 12.95 5.76 -6.50
N TYR A 294 12.80 6.25 -5.28
CA TYR A 294 12.49 7.66 -5.01
C TYR A 294 13.70 8.34 -4.38
N THR A 295 14.18 9.42 -4.99
CA THR A 295 15.28 10.24 -4.49
C THR A 295 14.72 11.61 -4.10
N ASP A 296 14.85 11.96 -2.82
CA ASP A 296 14.42 13.27 -2.34
C ASP A 296 15.42 14.39 -2.69
N GLY A 297 15.03 15.65 -2.42
CA GLY A 297 15.92 16.80 -2.64
C GLY A 297 17.18 16.83 -1.76
N THR A 298 17.30 15.96 -0.75
CA THR A 298 18.50 15.79 0.10
C THR A 298 19.42 14.66 -0.37
N ASN A 299 19.08 14.04 -1.51
CA ASN A 299 19.78 12.90 -2.09
C ASN A 299 19.66 11.60 -1.27
N HIS A 300 18.64 11.51 -0.41
CA HIS A 300 18.27 10.26 0.26
C HIS A 300 17.38 9.43 -0.67
N THR A 301 17.72 8.15 -0.82
CA THR A 301 17.07 7.23 -1.76
C THR A 301 16.25 6.18 -1.03
N ILE A 302 15.00 6.02 -1.45
CA ILE A 302 14.05 5.02 -0.95
C ILE A 302 13.80 4.01 -2.07
N SER A 303 14.21 2.76 -1.84
CA SER A 303 13.86 1.64 -2.71
C SER A 303 12.51 1.06 -2.25
N THR A 304 11.53 1.06 -3.13
CA THR A 304 10.17 0.62 -2.85
C THR A 304 9.49 0.12 -4.11
N ASN A 305 8.20 -0.18 -4.07
CA ASN A 305 7.45 -0.63 -5.23
C ASN A 305 6.10 0.08 -5.32
N GLN A 306 5.66 0.24 -6.56
CA GLN A 306 4.29 0.57 -6.91
C GLN A 306 3.61 -0.69 -7.44
N PHE A 307 2.29 -0.68 -7.56
CA PHE A 307 1.62 -1.77 -8.24
C PHE A 307 0.34 -1.33 -8.93
N SER A 308 -0.05 -2.11 -9.94
CA SER A 308 -1.40 -2.09 -10.50
C SER A 308 -2.10 -3.41 -10.20
N VAL A 309 -3.42 -3.42 -10.25
CA VAL A 309 -4.24 -4.58 -9.90
C VAL A 309 -5.34 -4.82 -10.93
N THR A 310 -5.61 -6.09 -11.19
CA THR A 310 -6.86 -6.55 -11.81
C THR A 310 -7.52 -7.58 -10.89
N GLU A 311 -8.84 -7.66 -10.91
CA GLU A 311 -9.61 -8.53 -10.03
C GLU A 311 -10.49 -9.49 -10.82
N HIS A 312 -10.71 -10.68 -10.25
CA HIS A 312 -11.54 -11.72 -10.85
C HIS A 312 -12.13 -12.61 -9.76
N PHE A 313 -13.44 -12.80 -9.80
CA PHE A 313 -14.12 -13.76 -8.93
C PHE A 313 -14.40 -15.06 -9.69
N ARG A 314 -14.04 -16.20 -9.09
CA ARG A 314 -14.35 -17.54 -9.59
C ARG A 314 -15.28 -18.25 -8.60
N PRO A 315 -16.55 -18.50 -8.96
CA PRO A 315 -17.44 -19.29 -8.12
C PRO A 315 -16.92 -20.72 -7.97
N SER A 316 -17.17 -21.34 -6.82
CA SER A 316 -16.78 -22.72 -6.57
C SER A 316 -17.80 -23.68 -7.20
N GLU A 317 -17.50 -24.21 -8.38
CA GLU A 317 -18.29 -25.27 -9.00
C GLU A 317 -17.94 -26.64 -8.39
N MET A 318 -18.94 -27.37 -7.91
CA MET A 318 -18.86 -28.79 -7.51
C MET A 318 -17.71 -29.14 -6.52
N GLY A 319 -17.40 -28.26 -5.56
CA GLY A 319 -16.52 -28.59 -4.44
C GLY A 319 -15.02 -28.74 -4.77
N HIS A 320 -14.60 -28.38 -5.99
CA HIS A 320 -13.21 -28.49 -6.43
C HIS A 320 -12.39 -27.20 -6.27
N SER A 321 -13.02 -26.09 -5.88
CA SER A 321 -12.34 -24.80 -5.72
C SER A 321 -12.26 -24.42 -4.24
N LEU A 322 -11.04 -24.10 -3.78
CA LEU A 322 -10.78 -23.64 -2.42
C LEU A 322 -11.35 -22.21 -2.24
N PRO A 323 -12.40 -21.96 -1.44
CA PRO A 323 -12.84 -20.59 -1.18
C PRO A 323 -11.76 -19.77 -0.47
N GLY A 324 -11.60 -18.52 -0.86
CA GLY A 324 -10.60 -17.65 -0.26
C GLY A 324 -10.34 -16.38 -1.06
N VAL A 325 -9.43 -15.56 -0.57
CA VAL A 325 -8.97 -14.33 -1.21
C VAL A 325 -7.50 -14.50 -1.56
N PHE A 326 -7.18 -14.49 -2.84
CA PHE A 326 -5.86 -14.78 -3.39
C PHE A 326 -5.26 -13.54 -4.03
N PHE A 327 -3.98 -13.29 -3.73
CA PHE A 327 -3.20 -12.20 -4.28
C PHE A 327 -2.02 -12.79 -5.06
N PHE A 328 -2.16 -12.86 -6.37
CA PHE A 328 -1.09 -13.27 -7.28
C PHE A 328 -0.30 -12.03 -7.65
N TYR A 329 1.00 -12.00 -7.37
CA TYR A 329 1.85 -10.86 -7.70
C TYR A 329 3.00 -11.26 -8.61
N ASP A 330 3.33 -10.38 -9.54
CA ASP A 330 4.41 -10.56 -10.51
C ASP A 330 5.19 -9.26 -10.67
N LEU A 331 6.50 -9.36 -10.85
CA LEU A 331 7.39 -8.21 -10.90
C LEU A 331 7.63 -7.75 -12.34
N SER A 332 7.46 -6.45 -12.56
CA SER A 332 7.82 -5.81 -13.81
C SER A 332 9.34 -5.79 -13.99
N PRO A 333 9.86 -6.11 -15.19
CA PRO A 333 11.28 -5.94 -15.50
C PRO A 333 11.70 -4.46 -15.62
N ILE A 334 10.74 -3.54 -15.56
CA ILE A 334 10.95 -2.09 -15.66
C ILE A 334 10.89 -1.47 -14.27
N LYS A 335 11.88 -0.65 -13.95
CA LYS A 335 12.00 0.16 -12.74
C LYS A 335 11.79 1.64 -13.03
N VAL A 336 11.00 2.30 -12.20
CA VAL A 336 10.75 3.74 -12.28
C VAL A 336 11.63 4.47 -11.26
N ARG A 337 12.29 5.55 -11.68
CA ARG A 337 13.07 6.43 -10.82
C ARG A 337 12.40 7.79 -10.73
N PHE A 338 11.98 8.18 -9.54
CA PHE A 338 11.47 9.51 -9.22
C PHE A 338 12.58 10.31 -8.57
N THR A 339 12.96 11.43 -9.19
CA THR A 339 13.98 12.33 -8.62
C THR A 339 13.37 13.69 -8.37
N GLU A 340 13.37 14.13 -7.11
CA GLU A 340 13.00 15.49 -6.77
C GLU A 340 14.09 16.46 -7.20
N GLN A 341 13.73 17.36 -8.11
CA GLN A 341 14.60 18.45 -8.54
C GLN A 341 14.02 19.78 -8.09
N ARG A 342 14.91 20.70 -7.71
CA ARG A 342 14.56 22.09 -7.43
C ARG A 342 15.15 22.98 -8.51
N THR A 343 14.38 23.98 -8.92
CA THR A 343 14.88 25.04 -9.79
C THR A 343 16.03 25.77 -9.11
N SER A 344 17.10 26.05 -9.86
CA SER A 344 18.22 26.83 -9.32
C SER A 344 17.79 28.27 -9.05
N PHE A 345 18.42 28.91 -8.06
CA PHE A 345 18.15 30.31 -7.74
C PHE A 345 18.40 31.25 -8.93
N LEU A 346 19.40 30.94 -9.77
CA LEU A 346 19.69 31.72 -10.97
C LEU A 346 18.55 31.63 -11.99
N HIS A 347 17.95 30.45 -12.16
CA HIS A 347 16.80 30.27 -13.05
C HIS A 347 15.59 31.09 -12.58
N PHE A 348 15.34 31.11 -11.27
CA PHE A 348 14.30 31.97 -10.69
C PHE A 348 14.59 33.46 -10.94
N LEU A 349 15.82 33.90 -10.69
CA LEU A 349 16.20 35.31 -10.90
C LEU A 349 16.05 35.73 -12.37
N THR A 350 16.45 34.87 -13.32
CA THR A 350 16.26 35.14 -14.75
C THR A 350 14.79 35.28 -15.11
N ASN A 351 13.92 34.44 -14.52
CA ASN A 351 12.48 34.51 -14.76
C ASN A 351 11.86 35.79 -14.17
N VAL A 352 12.28 36.21 -12.98
CA VAL A 352 11.85 37.48 -12.38
C VAL A 352 12.24 38.67 -13.27
N CYS A 353 13.48 38.71 -13.76
CA CYS A 353 13.93 39.74 -14.70
C CYS A 353 13.10 39.73 -16.00
N ALA A 354 12.78 38.55 -16.52
CA ALA A 354 11.95 38.40 -17.72
C ALA A 354 10.51 38.88 -17.49
N ILE A 355 9.92 38.61 -16.33
CA ILE A 355 8.57 39.11 -15.96
C ILE A 355 8.57 40.65 -15.91
N ILE A 356 9.56 41.25 -15.22
CA ILE A 356 9.64 42.71 -15.09
C ILE A 356 9.83 43.37 -16.46
N GLY A 357 10.80 42.90 -17.25
CA GLY A 357 11.07 43.44 -18.59
C GLY A 357 9.93 43.19 -19.59
N GLY A 358 9.33 42.00 -19.56
CA GLY A 358 8.20 41.63 -20.42
C GLY A 358 6.96 42.47 -20.16
N VAL A 359 6.57 42.65 -18.90
CA VAL A 359 5.40 43.49 -18.57
C VAL A 359 5.67 44.96 -18.90
N PHE A 360 6.87 45.48 -18.62
CA PHE A 360 7.21 46.87 -18.92
C PHE A 360 7.20 47.16 -20.44
N THR A 361 7.74 46.26 -21.25
CA THR A 361 7.74 46.42 -22.72
C THR A 361 6.33 46.35 -23.31
N VAL A 362 5.52 45.38 -22.89
CA VAL A 362 4.13 45.24 -23.38
C VAL A 362 3.28 46.45 -22.98
N THR A 363 3.40 46.92 -21.74
CA THR A 363 2.63 48.08 -21.25
C THR A 363 3.04 49.37 -21.95
N GLY A 364 4.33 49.56 -22.26
CA GLY A 364 4.80 50.68 -23.07
C GLY A 364 4.21 50.69 -24.48
N ILE A 365 4.09 49.52 -25.12
CA ILE A 365 3.45 49.40 -26.45
C ILE A 365 1.95 49.74 -26.35
N VAL A 366 1.25 49.21 -25.34
CA VAL A 366 -0.17 49.48 -25.13
C VAL A 366 -0.42 50.96 -24.85
N ASP A 367 0.38 51.59 -23.98
CA ASP A 367 0.26 53.01 -23.67
C ASP A 367 0.51 53.88 -24.91
N ALA A 368 1.52 53.56 -25.71
CA ALA A 368 1.79 54.26 -26.97
C ALA A 368 0.60 54.17 -27.95
N VAL A 369 0.01 52.98 -28.12
CA VAL A 369 -1.16 52.78 -28.98
C VAL A 369 -2.37 53.56 -28.47
N VAL A 370 -2.64 53.52 -27.16
CA VAL A 370 -3.75 54.25 -26.53
C VAL A 370 -3.56 55.76 -26.67
N TYR A 371 -2.36 56.27 -26.39
CA TYR A 371 -2.03 57.68 -26.48
C TYR A 371 -2.15 58.22 -27.91
N HIS A 372 -1.53 57.55 -28.89
CA HIS A 372 -1.62 57.96 -30.30
C HIS A 372 -3.03 57.79 -30.86
N GLY A 373 -3.75 56.74 -30.45
CA GLY A 373 -5.15 56.53 -30.80
C GLY A 373 -6.05 57.65 -30.29
N HIS A 374 -5.93 58.03 -29.01
CA HIS A 374 -6.70 59.11 -28.42
C HIS A 374 -6.39 60.46 -29.10
N LYS A 375 -5.13 60.75 -29.37
CA LYS A 375 -4.70 61.97 -30.09
C LYS A 375 -5.24 62.01 -31.52
N ALA A 376 -5.22 60.89 -32.25
CA ALA A 376 -5.74 60.80 -33.61
C ALA A 376 -7.27 60.97 -33.66
N ILE A 377 -8.00 60.37 -32.72
CA ILE A 377 -9.46 60.51 -32.60
C ILE A 377 -9.83 61.95 -32.26
N LYS A 378 -9.18 62.55 -31.25
CA LYS A 378 -9.41 63.96 -30.88
C LYS A 378 -9.19 64.91 -32.07
N LYS A 379 -8.09 64.72 -32.81
CA LYS A 379 -7.82 65.49 -34.03
C LYS A 379 -8.88 65.30 -35.11
N LYS A 380 -9.41 64.08 -35.30
CA LYS A 380 -10.50 63.83 -36.26
C LYS A 380 -11.84 64.45 -35.82
N MET A 381 -12.10 64.51 -34.51
CA MET A 381 -13.27 65.16 -33.93
C MET A 381 -13.22 66.68 -34.14
N GLU A 382 -12.06 67.30 -33.87
CA GLU A 382 -11.85 68.74 -34.08
C GLU A 382 -11.98 69.14 -35.56
N LEU A 383 -11.70 68.22 -36.49
CA LEU A 383 -11.88 68.41 -37.93
C LEU A 383 -13.29 68.09 -38.45
N GLY A 384 -14.24 67.71 -37.59
CA GLY A 384 -15.63 67.40 -37.97
C GLY A 384 -15.80 66.15 -38.84
N LYS A 385 -14.80 65.25 -38.88
CA LYS A 385 -14.81 64.03 -39.72
C LYS A 385 -15.29 62.78 -38.99
N LEU A 386 -15.78 62.93 -37.76
CA LEU A 386 -16.41 61.89 -36.95
C LEU A 386 -17.89 62.27 -36.79
N ASN A 387 -18.64 62.14 -37.90
CA ASN A 387 -20.09 62.07 -37.90
C ASN A 387 -20.47 60.65 -38.31
#